data_AF-A0A2M9D1M5-F1
#
_entry.id   AF-A0A2M9D1M5-F1
#
_cell.length_a   1.000
_cell.length_b   1.000
_cell.length_c   1.000
_cell.angle_alpha   90.00
_cell.angle_beta   90.00
_cell.angle_gamma   90.00
#
_symmetry.space_group_name_H-M   'P 1'
#
loop_
_entity.id
_entity.type
_entity.pdbx_description
1 polymer ?
#
loop_
_entity_poly.entity_id
_entity_poly.type
_entity_poly.pdbx_seq_one_letter_code
_entity_poly.pdbx_strand_id
1 'polypeptide(L)'
;MKSSAILGRAIAYGAILTVSIAVVGSIIGYLVAGTSGMISALIGAGLTALFMGLTAGSIVLASRATKGDPSSVLFFGIVLGAWLFKFVLFIALMVILRGQPFLEPVVFFFSVLAAIVGSLFVDVLAFVRARESYVPGVTLPGEPGSDLR
;
A
#
# COMPACT_ATOMS: atom_id res chain seq x y z
N MET A 1 16.03 13.18 -10.37
CA MET A 1 15.49 13.08 -9.00
C MET A 1 15.73 11.66 -8.49
N LYS A 2 16.33 11.46 -7.30
CA LYS A 2 16.70 10.11 -6.82
C LYS A 2 15.43 9.31 -6.48
N SER A 3 15.08 8.29 -7.28
CA SER A 3 13.92 7.42 -7.09
C SER A 3 13.81 6.77 -5.69
N SER A 4 14.90 6.76 -4.93
CA SER A 4 14.93 6.30 -3.53
C SER A 4 14.09 7.15 -2.57
N ALA A 5 13.94 8.46 -2.82
CA ALA A 5 13.20 9.36 -1.92
C ALA A 5 11.68 9.17 -2.00
N ILE A 6 11.16 8.81 -3.18
CA ILE A 6 9.73 8.58 -3.42
C ILE A 6 9.31 7.23 -2.83
N LEU A 7 10.10 6.19 -3.09
CA LEU A 7 9.84 4.85 -2.53
C LEU A 7 9.94 4.86 -0.99
N GLY A 8 10.90 5.60 -0.43
CA GLY A 8 11.03 5.78 1.01
C GLY A 8 9.80 6.46 1.64
N ARG A 9 9.21 7.46 0.97
CA ARG A 9 7.97 8.11 1.43
C ARG A 9 6.74 7.19 1.35
N ALA A 10 6.60 6.41 0.28
CA ALA A 10 5.50 5.46 0.15
C ALA A 10 5.54 4.39 1.25
N ILE A 11 6.74 3.84 1.51
CA ILE A 11 6.95 2.88 2.61
C ILE A 11 6.69 3.53 3.96
N ALA A 12 7.12 4.78 4.17
CA ALA A 12 6.87 5.50 5.41
C ALA A 12 5.36 5.72 5.66
N TYR A 13 4.58 6.10 4.65
CA TYR A 13 3.12 6.25 4.81
C TYR A 13 2.43 4.93 5.13
N GLY A 14 2.82 3.85 4.43
CA GLY A 14 2.32 2.51 4.75
C GLY A 14 2.67 2.09 6.17
N ALA A 15 3.91 2.30 6.60
CA ALA A 15 4.38 1.97 7.94
C ALA A 15 3.65 2.78 9.03
N ILE A 16 3.47 4.09 8.83
CA ILE A 16 2.74 4.94 9.76
C ILE A 16 1.30 4.47 9.91
N LEU A 17 0.62 4.15 8.79
CA LEU A 17 -0.74 3.62 8.84
C LEU A 17 -0.80 2.29 9.60
N THR A 18 0.09 1.35 9.27
CA THR A 18 0.18 0.05 9.94
C THR A 18 0.40 0.21 11.45
N VAL A 19 1.37 1.05 11.86
CA VAL A 19 1.65 1.29 13.28
C VAL A 19 0.46 1.96 13.97
N SER A 20 -0.21 2.90 13.30
CA SER A 20 -1.39 3.56 13.85
C SER A 20 -2.52 2.56 14.10
N ILE A 21 -2.80 1.67 13.14
CA ILE A 21 -3.82 0.62 13.28
C ILE A 21 -3.40 -0.40 14.34
N ALA A 22 -2.13 -0.78 14.40
CA ALA A 22 -1.62 -1.69 15.41
C ALA A 22 -1.81 -1.11 16.82
N VAL A 23 -1.37 0.13 17.06
CA VAL A 23 -1.45 0.74 18.39
C VAL A 23 -2.89 1.03 18.77
N VAL A 24 -3.63 1.78 17.96
CA VAL A 24 -5.00 2.19 18.29
C VAL A 24 -5.94 0.99 18.31
N GLY A 25 -5.83 0.11 17.33
CA GLY A 25 -6.64 -1.11 17.25
C GLY A 25 -6.36 -2.06 18.42
N SER A 26 -5.09 -2.30 18.78
CA SER A 26 -4.77 -3.17 19.91
C SER A 26 -5.24 -2.60 21.25
N ILE A 27 -5.12 -1.29 21.47
CA ILE A 27 -5.62 -0.66 22.70
C ILE A 27 -7.14 -0.82 22.79
N ILE A 28 -7.88 -0.44 21.74
CA ILE A 28 -9.35 -0.53 21.72
C ILE A 28 -9.81 -1.98 21.81
N GLY A 29 -9.19 -2.87 21.02
CA GLY A 29 -9.52 -4.30 21.02
C GLY A 29 -9.27 -4.96 22.38
N TYR A 30 -8.19 -4.58 23.06
CA TYR A 30 -7.92 -5.06 24.41
C TYR A 30 -8.96 -4.59 25.42
N LEU A 31 -9.39 -3.34 25.35
CA LEU A 31 -10.42 -2.80 26.26
C LEU A 31 -11.80 -3.43 26.04
N VAL A 32 -12.14 -3.80 24.80
CA VAL A 32 -13.46 -4.36 24.46
C VAL A 32 -13.54 -5.86 24.72
N ALA A 33 -12.50 -6.61 24.35
CA ALA A 33 -12.54 -8.08 24.31
C ALA A 33 -11.26 -8.75 24.85
N GLY A 34 -10.44 -8.01 25.60
CA GLY A 34 -9.21 -8.51 26.19
C GLY A 34 -8.20 -8.99 25.15
N THR A 35 -7.52 -10.10 25.45
CA THR A 35 -6.47 -10.65 24.57
C THR A 35 -6.99 -11.03 23.18
N SER A 36 -8.23 -11.53 23.07
CA SER A 36 -8.84 -11.90 21.79
C SER A 36 -9.05 -10.70 20.88
N GLY A 37 -9.57 -9.59 21.42
CA GLY A 37 -9.70 -8.33 20.68
C GLY A 37 -8.36 -7.74 20.28
N MET A 38 -7.35 -7.80 21.16
CA MET A 38 -5.99 -7.35 20.83
C MET A 38 -5.40 -8.12 19.66
N ILE A 39 -5.49 -9.45 19.67
CA ILE A 39 -4.99 -10.31 18.58
C ILE A 39 -5.75 -10.00 17.28
N SER A 40 -7.07 -9.84 17.35
CA SER A 40 -7.91 -9.49 16.21
C SER A 40 -7.50 -8.16 15.55
N ALA A 41 -7.14 -7.17 16.37
CA ALA A 41 -6.65 -5.89 15.88
C ALA A 41 -5.23 -5.99 15.30
N LEU A 42 -4.33 -6.73 15.94
CA LEU A 42 -2.97 -6.95 15.43
C LEU A 42 -2.98 -7.65 14.07
N ILE A 43 -3.88 -8.61 13.87
CA ILE A 43 -4.06 -9.24 12.58
C ILE A 43 -4.55 -8.24 11.53
N GLY A 44 -5.52 -7.38 11.85
CA GLY A 44 -5.95 -6.31 10.95
C GLY A 44 -4.80 -5.36 10.56
N ALA A 45 -3.93 -5.01 11.52
CA ALA A 45 -2.73 -4.24 11.26
C ALA A 45 -1.73 -5.01 10.36
N GLY A 46 -1.57 -6.31 10.58
CA GLY A 46 -0.76 -7.20 9.73
C GLY A 46 -1.28 -7.26 8.30
N LEU A 47 -2.60 -7.37 8.11
CA LEU A 47 -3.22 -7.27 6.79
C LEU A 47 -2.95 -5.91 6.12
N THR A 48 -3.01 -4.82 6.88
CA THR A 48 -2.67 -3.48 6.37
C THR A 48 -1.23 -3.46 5.86
N ALA A 49 -0.28 -3.95 6.67
CA ALA A 49 1.13 -4.01 6.31
C ALA A 49 1.35 -4.84 5.04
N LEU A 50 0.69 -5.99 4.95
CA LEU A 50 0.73 -6.88 3.80
C LEU A 50 0.21 -6.20 2.54
N PHE A 51 -0.94 -5.50 2.61
CA PHE A 51 -1.49 -4.80 1.45
C PHE A 51 -0.67 -3.61 1.02
N MET A 52 -0.15 -2.82 1.95
CA MET A 52 0.75 -1.71 1.64
C MET A 52 2.06 -2.20 1.03
N GLY A 53 2.63 -3.27 1.59
CA GLY A 53 3.82 -3.93 1.06
C GLY A 53 3.58 -4.48 -0.35
N LEU A 54 2.43 -5.09 -0.60
CA LEU A 54 2.05 -5.61 -1.91
C LEU A 54 1.89 -4.47 -2.94
N THR A 55 1.25 -3.35 -2.57
CA THR A 55 1.13 -2.19 -3.45
C THR A 55 2.52 -1.59 -3.77
N ALA A 56 3.39 -1.39 -2.77
CA ALA A 56 4.73 -0.86 -3.02
C ALA A 56 5.59 -1.85 -3.85
N GLY A 57 5.49 -3.14 -3.54
CA GLY A 57 6.20 -4.21 -4.23
C GLY A 57 5.76 -4.35 -5.69
N SER A 58 4.46 -4.24 -5.98
CA SER A 58 3.94 -4.33 -7.34
C SER A 58 4.45 -3.19 -8.22
N ILE A 59 4.57 -1.96 -7.69
CA ILE A 59 5.12 -0.81 -8.40
C ILE A 59 6.60 -1.05 -8.74
N VAL A 60 7.40 -1.52 -7.78
CA VAL A 60 8.82 -1.82 -8.02
C VAL A 60 8.97 -2.94 -9.04
N LEU A 61 8.18 -4.01 -8.92
CA LEU A 61 8.21 -5.14 -9.85
C LEU A 61 7.80 -4.70 -11.27
N ALA A 62 6.73 -3.92 -11.40
CA ALA A 62 6.27 -3.37 -12.68
C ALA A 62 7.32 -2.45 -13.31
N SER A 63 7.91 -1.53 -12.53
CA SER A 63 8.96 -0.63 -13.03
C SER A 63 10.19 -1.37 -13.57
N ARG A 64 10.54 -2.50 -12.93
CA ARG A 64 11.67 -3.34 -13.33
C ARG A 64 11.34 -4.19 -14.55
N ALA A 65 10.14 -4.78 -14.58
CA ALA A 65 9.71 -5.66 -15.65
C ALA A 65 9.54 -4.93 -16.99
N THR A 66 9.11 -3.67 -16.97
CA THR A 66 8.75 -2.94 -18.20
C THR A 66 9.79 -1.93 -18.67
N LYS A 67 10.94 -1.80 -17.99
CA LYS A 67 11.97 -0.78 -18.28
C LYS A 67 11.41 0.66 -18.40
N GLY A 68 10.25 0.93 -17.80
CA GLY A 68 9.59 2.24 -17.84
C GLY A 68 8.67 2.51 -19.04
N ASP A 69 8.36 1.54 -19.90
CA ASP A 69 7.41 1.74 -21.01
C ASP A 69 5.95 1.46 -20.59
N PRO A 70 5.10 2.49 -20.40
CA PRO A 70 3.74 2.32 -19.89
C PRO A 70 2.77 1.74 -20.94
N SER A 71 3.17 1.70 -22.21
CA SER A 71 2.30 1.33 -23.34
C SER A 71 2.27 -0.17 -23.65
N SER A 72 3.11 -0.96 -22.98
CA SER A 72 3.21 -2.39 -23.25
C SER A 72 2.01 -3.18 -22.69
N VAL A 73 1.56 -4.19 -23.44
CA VAL A 73 0.54 -5.16 -22.99
C VAL A 73 0.95 -5.86 -21.68
N LEU A 74 2.25 -6.06 -21.50
CA LEU A 74 2.83 -6.65 -20.29
C LEU A 74 2.61 -5.78 -19.04
N PHE A 75 2.69 -4.45 -19.17
CA PHE A 75 2.41 -3.52 -18.06
C PHE A 75 0.98 -3.68 -17.57
N PHE A 76 0.01 -3.63 -18.48
CA PHE A 76 -1.41 -3.82 -18.15
C PHE A 76 -1.66 -5.19 -17.52
N GLY A 77 -1.07 -6.26 -18.06
CA GLY A 77 -1.18 -7.60 -17.49
C GLY A 77 -0.64 -7.69 -16.06
N ILE A 78 0.49 -7.04 -15.76
CA ILE A 78 1.06 -7.01 -14.41
C ILE A 78 0.18 -6.20 -13.46
N VAL A 79 -0.35 -5.05 -13.89
CA VAL A 79 -1.21 -4.20 -13.03
C VAL A 79 -2.53 -4.92 -12.70
N LEU A 80 -3.22 -5.46 -13.72
CA LEU A 80 -4.43 -6.25 -13.54
C LEU A 80 -4.15 -7.52 -12.71
N GLY A 81 -3.02 -8.18 -12.95
CA GLY A 81 -2.59 -9.35 -12.20
C GLY A 81 -2.33 -9.05 -10.73
N ALA A 82 -1.62 -7.96 -10.41
CA ALA A 82 -1.35 -7.54 -9.04
C ALA A 82 -2.63 -7.17 -8.29
N TRP A 83 -3.56 -6.49 -8.97
CA TRP A 83 -4.87 -6.16 -8.42
C TRP A 83 -5.67 -7.44 -8.14
N LEU A 84 -5.80 -8.34 -9.12
CA LEU A 84 -6.53 -9.59 -8.96
C LEU A 84 -5.92 -10.48 -7.88
N PHE A 85 -4.59 -10.57 -7.84
CA PHE A 85 -3.86 -11.30 -6.81
C PHE A 85 -4.17 -10.73 -5.42
N LYS A 86 -4.17 -9.40 -5.25
CA LYS A 86 -4.55 -8.74 -3.98
C LYS A 86 -5.96 -9.14 -3.54
N PHE A 87 -6.91 -9.19 -4.48
CA PHE A 87 -8.29 -9.59 -4.22
C PHE A 87 -8.41 -11.06 -3.80
N VAL A 88 -7.79 -11.97 -4.56
CA VAL A 88 -7.82 -13.41 -4.24
C VAL A 88 -7.15 -13.67 -2.89
N LEU A 89 -6.00 -13.03 -2.63
CA LEU A 89 -5.28 -13.14 -1.37
C LEU A 89 -6.13 -12.63 -0.20
N PHE A 90 -6.83 -11.51 -0.36
CA PHE A 90 -7.74 -10.99 0.66
C PHE A 90 -8.84 -11.99 1.01
N ILE A 91 -9.52 -12.53 -0.01
CA ILE A 91 -10.61 -13.49 0.18
C ILE A 91 -10.08 -14.75 0.86
N ALA A 92 -8.94 -15.29 0.42
CA ALA A 92 -8.31 -16.46 1.01
C ALA A 92 -8.01 -16.23 2.50
N LEU A 93 -7.42 -15.09 2.85
CA LEU A 93 -7.17 -14.73 4.25
C LEU A 93 -8.47 -14.64 5.05
N MET A 94 -9.50 -13.98 4.53
CA MET A 94 -10.79 -13.88 5.22
C MET A 94 -11.43 -15.25 5.45
N VAL A 95 -11.34 -16.17 4.48
CA VAL A 95 -11.87 -17.53 4.63
C VAL A 95 -11.10 -18.31 5.68
N ILE A 96 -9.77 -18.21 5.71
CA ILE A 96 -8.90 -18.92 6.66
C ILE A 96 -9.09 -18.39 8.09
N LEU A 97 -9.22 -17.07 8.24
CA LEU A 97 -9.33 -16.41 9.54
C LEU A 97 -10.75 -16.44 10.10
N ARG A 98 -11.77 -16.55 9.25
CA ARG A 98 -13.15 -16.64 9.71
C ARG A 98 -13.35 -17.83 10.65
N GLY A 99 -13.95 -17.57 11.80
CA GLY A 99 -14.35 -18.62 12.76
C GLY A 99 -13.22 -19.13 13.66
N GLN A 100 -12.05 -18.47 13.66
CA GLN A 100 -10.98 -18.80 14.60
C GLN A 100 -11.37 -18.41 16.04
N PRO A 101 -11.10 -19.27 17.04
CA PRO A 101 -11.57 -19.08 18.42
C PRO A 101 -10.86 -17.94 19.16
N PHE A 102 -9.70 -17.51 18.66
CA PHE A 102 -8.92 -16.39 19.21
C PHE A 102 -9.28 -15.04 18.57
N LEU A 103 -10.27 -15.01 17.66
CA LEU A 103 -10.75 -13.79 17.04
C LEU A 103 -12.09 -13.38 17.61
N GLU A 104 -12.19 -12.12 18.00
CA GLU A 104 -13.45 -11.51 18.32
C GLU A 104 -14.05 -10.91 17.03
N PRO A 105 -15.23 -11.38 16.57
CA PRO A 105 -15.77 -11.02 15.26
C PRO A 105 -15.96 -9.52 15.03
N VAL A 106 -16.36 -8.76 16.04
CA VAL A 106 -16.68 -7.33 15.92
C VAL A 106 -15.40 -6.51 15.74
N VAL A 107 -14.41 -6.71 16.60
CA VAL A 107 -13.10 -6.07 16.56
C VAL A 107 -12.35 -6.47 15.31
N PHE A 108 -12.38 -7.75 14.92
CA PHE A 108 -11.79 -8.21 13.67
C PHE A 108 -12.44 -7.54 12.45
N PHE A 109 -13.77 -7.43 12.42
CA PHE A 109 -14.48 -6.77 11.34
C PHE A 109 -14.06 -5.30 11.20
N PHE A 110 -14.06 -4.54 12.30
CA PHE A 110 -13.68 -3.14 12.28
C PHE A 110 -12.18 -2.93 11.99
N SER A 111 -11.30 -3.83 12.46
CA SER A 111 -9.86 -3.74 12.18
C SER A 111 -9.58 -3.99 10.69
N VAL A 112 -10.24 -4.97 10.08
CA VAL A 112 -10.17 -5.26 8.64
C VAL A 112 -10.78 -4.12 7.84
N LEU A 113 -11.92 -3.57 8.27
CA LEU A 113 -12.55 -2.43 7.61
C LEU A 113 -11.62 -1.21 7.61
N ALA A 114 -11.01 -0.89 8.76
CA ALA A 114 -10.03 0.17 8.88
C ALA A 114 -8.79 -0.08 8.02
N ALA A 115 -8.31 -1.33 7.94
CA ALA A 115 -7.21 -1.72 7.06
C ALA A 115 -7.52 -1.46 5.59
N ILE A 116 -8.71 -1.87 5.12
CA ILE A 116 -9.14 -1.69 3.73
C ILE A 116 -9.29 -0.20 3.41
N VAL A 117 -10.08 0.54 4.21
CA VAL A 117 -10.35 1.96 3.99
C VAL A 117 -9.07 2.78 4.09
N GLY A 118 -8.24 2.52 5.10
CA GLY A 118 -6.96 3.20 5.28
C GLY A 118 -6.00 2.94 4.12
N SER A 119 -5.89 1.69 3.65
CA SER A 119 -5.03 1.36 2.52
C SER A 119 -5.47 2.06 1.23
N LEU A 120 -6.78 2.09 0.94
CA LEU A 120 -7.34 2.82 -0.19
C LEU A 120 -7.08 4.31 -0.09
N PHE A 121 -7.21 4.89 1.10
CA PHE A 121 -6.93 6.31 1.31
C PHE A 121 -5.46 6.65 1.03
N VAL A 122 -4.52 5.80 1.48
CA VAL A 122 -3.10 5.96 1.17
C VAL A 122 -2.82 5.79 -0.32
N ASP A 123 -3.47 4.81 -0.97
CA ASP A 123 -3.34 4.59 -2.42
C ASP A 123 -3.81 5.84 -3.21
N VAL A 124 -4.95 6.43 -2.83
CA VAL A 124 -5.46 7.68 -3.43
C VAL A 124 -4.51 8.84 -3.16
N LEU A 125 -4.02 9.00 -1.93
CA LEU A 125 -3.09 10.07 -1.58
C LEU A 125 -1.78 9.96 -2.36
N ALA A 126 -1.25 8.74 -2.52
CA ALA A 126 -0.07 8.47 -3.32
C ALA A 126 -0.31 8.80 -4.80
N PHE A 127 -1.47 8.43 -5.34
CA PHE A 127 -1.84 8.74 -6.73
C PHE A 127 -1.99 10.25 -6.98
N VAL A 128 -2.67 10.98 -6.10
CA VAL A 128 -2.84 12.43 -6.22
C VAL A 128 -1.48 13.14 -6.18
N ARG A 129 -0.61 12.76 -5.25
CA ARG A 129 0.75 13.34 -5.14
C ARG A 129 1.66 13.01 -6.33
N ALA A 130 1.41 11.91 -7.02
CA ALA A 130 2.17 11.58 -8.23
C ALA A 130 1.90 12.57 -9.40
N ARG A 131 0.73 13.22 -9.43
CA ARG A 131 0.36 14.17 -10.50
C ARG A 131 1.20 15.46 -10.49
N GLU A 132 1.85 15.81 -9.39
CA GLU A 132 2.73 17.00 -9.33
C GLU A 132 4.09 16.80 -10.03
N SER A 133 4.42 15.58 -10.47
CA SER A 133 5.70 15.26 -11.13
C SER A 133 5.63 15.21 -12.67
N TYR A 134 4.70 15.93 -13.30
CA TYR A 134 4.55 15.93 -14.76
C TYR A 134 5.22 17.11 -15.49
N VAL A 135 6.16 17.82 -14.87
CA VAL A 135 7.04 18.73 -15.60
C VAL A 135 8.41 18.07 -15.75
N PRO A 136 8.67 17.31 -16.82
CA PRO A 136 10.04 17.04 -17.24
C PRO A 136 10.71 18.39 -17.46
N GLY A 137 11.97 18.53 -17.02
CA GLY A 137 12.74 19.76 -17.17
C GLY A 137 12.63 20.31 -18.59
N VAL A 138 11.77 21.32 -18.76
CA VAL A 138 11.66 22.10 -19.98
C VAL A 138 12.89 22.98 -19.98
N THR A 139 13.83 22.69 -20.88
CA THR A 139 14.82 23.67 -21.28
C THR A 139 14.07 24.78 -22.01
N LEU A 140 14.07 25.97 -21.41
CA LEU A 140 13.42 27.13 -22.00
C LEU A 140 14.19 27.54 -23.27
N PRO A 141 13.52 27.99 -24.34
CA PRO A 141 14.22 28.50 -25.53
C PRO A 141 15.19 29.63 -25.14
N GLY A 142 16.49 29.38 -25.22
CA GLY A 142 17.54 30.33 -24.82
C GLY A 142 18.62 29.79 -23.88
N GLU A 143 18.54 28.55 -23.39
CA GLU A 143 19.69 27.92 -22.74
C GLU A 143 20.82 27.67 -23.77
N PRO A 144 22.03 28.24 -23.58
CA PRO A 144 23.15 27.96 -24.46
C PRO A 144 23.47 26.47 -24.37
N GLY A 145 23.48 25.80 -25.52
CA GLY A 145 23.96 24.42 -25.62
C GLY A 145 25.32 24.30 -24.94
N SER A 146 25.46 23.26 -24.13
CA SER A 146 26.73 22.85 -23.54
C SER A 146 27.66 22.25 -24.60
N ASP A 147 27.86 22.99 -25.69
CA ASP A 147 28.69 22.64 -26.83
C ASP A 147 30.08 23.26 -26.68
N LEU A 148 30.64 23.30 -25.46
CA LEU A 148 32.03 23.72 -25.24
C LEU A 148 32.60 23.06 -23.96
N ARG A 149 33.08 21.82 -24.09
CA ARG A 149 34.40 21.29 -23.66
C ARG A 149 34.39 19.79 -23.42
#